data_AF-A0AAW0A7D0-F1
#
_entry.id   AF-A0AAW0A7D0-F1
#
_cell.length_a   1.000
_cell.length_b   1.000
_cell.length_c   1.000
_cell.angle_alpha   90.00
_cell.angle_beta   90.00
_cell.angle_gamma   90.00
#
_symmetry.space_group_name_H-M   'P 1'
#
loop_
_entity.id
_entity.type
_entity.pdbx_description
1 polymer ?
#
loop_
_entity_poly.entity_id
_entity_poly.type
_entity_poly.pdbx_seq_one_letter_code
_entity_poly.pdbx_strand_id
1 'polypeptide(L)'
;MAQFGINALTINSDTVAAAGMNRRDLWIEAREGVSMLILAPEQLISKSFRDLLAHEPFYDRVCVLGVDGIHLLVEWGLEFWKAFKQIVLDCALESLLLVLRQRSSRSNARHDIQILFRQLHSGIDGRKFPELAWVLRNQDKTLIFGRTISLVFRLKVYLNSLCLDDPHRDFRIRTHTGLNWPDDKEKTLADIANEPGCQIIIATNGLAQGNDIRVIETVIQVGEPESSEMYVQKPGRARPTVQDPRAIFYISATRMKLAAKIVQQTDGCLKCCGCSESSNQQEICPGDVSFGHRDTYGSVQACRAGPSIR
;
A
#
# COMPACT_ATOMS: atom_id res chain seq x y z
N MET A 1 0.91 6.60 20.80
CA MET A 1 0.54 5.73 21.94
C MET A 1 0.71 6.47 23.26
N ALA A 2 1.92 6.94 23.61
CA ALA A 2 2.16 7.70 24.85
C ALA A 2 1.31 8.98 24.98
N GLN A 3 1.10 9.71 23.88
CA GLN A 3 0.23 10.91 23.84
C GLN A 3 -1.25 10.62 24.16
N PHE A 4 -1.69 9.37 24.02
CA PHE A 4 -3.05 8.93 24.33
C PHE A 4 -3.13 8.21 25.69
N GLY A 5 -2.08 8.24 26.51
CA GLY A 5 -2.03 7.55 27.81
C GLY A 5 -1.95 6.02 27.70
N ILE A 6 -1.68 5.47 26.52
CA ILE A 6 -1.57 4.02 26.30
C ILE A 6 -0.12 3.60 26.56
N ASN A 7 0.08 2.76 27.57
CA ASN A 7 1.39 2.13 27.80
C ASN A 7 1.58 0.98 26.80
N ALA A 8 2.26 1.28 25.69
CA ALA A 8 2.50 0.36 24.59
C ALA A 8 3.95 -0.13 24.58
N LEU A 9 4.14 -1.44 24.43
CA LEU A 9 5.44 -2.09 24.32
C LEU A 9 5.56 -2.79 22.96
N THR A 10 6.68 -2.57 22.26
CA THR A 10 6.97 -3.20 20.96
C THR A 10 8.12 -4.18 21.09
N ILE A 11 7.91 -5.44 20.72
CA ILE A 11 8.93 -6.48 20.74
C ILE A 11 9.18 -6.98 19.31
N ASN A 12 10.38 -6.70 18.81
CA ASN A 12 10.95 -7.20 17.56
C ASN A 12 12.47 -7.41 17.73
N SER A 13 13.15 -7.91 16.72
CA SER A 13 14.59 -8.21 16.81
C SER A 13 15.44 -6.98 17.20
N ASP A 14 15.10 -5.80 16.69
CA ASP A 14 15.83 -4.56 16.95
C ASP A 14 15.58 -4.04 18.37
N THR A 15 14.32 -4.05 18.84
CA THR A 15 13.99 -3.58 20.19
C THR A 15 14.53 -4.50 21.27
N VAL A 16 14.52 -5.82 21.03
CA VAL A 16 15.15 -6.80 21.93
C VAL A 16 16.67 -6.56 22.00
N ALA A 17 17.33 -6.36 20.86
CA ALA A 17 18.76 -6.07 20.83
C ALA A 17 19.11 -4.78 21.58
N ALA A 18 18.36 -3.70 21.35
CA ALA A 18 18.55 -2.42 22.02
C ALA A 18 18.28 -2.47 23.54
N ALA A 19 17.26 -3.24 23.97
CA ALA A 19 16.97 -3.45 25.39
C ALA A 19 18.06 -4.28 26.07
N GLY A 20 18.56 -5.31 25.39
CA GLY A 20 19.65 -6.16 25.88
C GLY A 20 20.94 -5.37 26.14
N MET A 21 21.26 -4.36 25.31
CA MET A 21 22.39 -3.45 25.55
C MET A 21 22.26 -2.69 26.88
N ASN A 22 21.02 -2.45 27.34
CA ASN A 22 20.71 -1.77 28.59
C ASN A 22 20.37 -2.75 29.73
N ARG A 23 20.68 -4.06 29.57
CA ARG A 23 20.35 -5.13 30.53
C ARG A 23 18.87 -5.20 30.89
N ARG A 24 18.00 -4.77 29.98
CA ARG A 24 16.55 -4.85 30.11
C ARG A 24 16.03 -6.07 29.37
N ASP A 25 15.01 -6.71 29.94
CA ASP A 25 14.31 -7.82 29.31
C ASP A 25 12.86 -7.43 29.03
N LEU A 26 12.58 -7.15 27.75
CA LEU A 26 11.26 -6.73 27.30
C LEU A 26 10.19 -7.79 27.56
N TRP A 27 10.55 -9.08 27.62
CA TRP A 27 9.59 -10.15 27.89
C TRP A 27 9.18 -10.19 29.36
N ILE A 28 10.07 -9.81 30.27
CA ILE A 28 9.74 -9.64 31.70
C ILE A 28 8.90 -8.38 31.87
N GLU A 29 9.29 -7.27 31.23
CA GLU A 29 8.52 -6.02 31.28
C GLU A 29 7.11 -6.17 30.71
N ALA A 30 6.92 -7.00 29.68
CA ALA A 30 5.59 -7.27 29.12
C ALA A 30 4.61 -7.88 30.13
N ARG A 31 5.09 -8.54 31.20
CA ARG A 31 4.26 -9.24 32.18
C ARG A 31 3.39 -8.29 33.00
N GLU A 32 3.80 -7.04 33.20
CA GLU A 32 3.11 -6.09 34.07
C GLU A 32 3.11 -4.67 33.49
N GLY A 33 2.06 -3.89 33.78
CA GLY A 33 2.01 -2.46 33.43
C GLY A 33 1.78 -2.13 31.96
N VAL A 34 1.92 -3.09 31.03
CA VAL A 34 1.66 -2.90 29.60
C VAL A 34 0.17 -3.05 29.29
N SER A 35 -0.39 -2.06 28.58
CA SER A 35 -1.78 -2.03 28.11
C SER A 35 -1.92 -2.47 26.66
N MET A 36 -0.85 -2.35 25.86
CA MET A 36 -0.82 -2.79 24.45
C MET A 36 0.54 -3.39 24.12
N LEU A 37 0.56 -4.65 23.69
CA LEU A 37 1.77 -5.34 23.25
C LEU A 37 1.74 -5.49 21.73
N ILE A 38 2.75 -4.96 21.05
CA ILE A 38 2.91 -5.05 19.59
C ILE A 38 4.08 -5.99 19.30
N LEU A 39 3.81 -7.08 18.60
CA LEU A 39 4.80 -8.11 18.29
C LEU A 39 5.05 -8.17 16.79
N ALA A 40 6.31 -8.28 16.41
CA ALA A 40 6.65 -8.71 15.05
C ALA A 40 6.31 -10.21 14.86
N PRO A 41 5.88 -10.64 13.67
CA PRO A 41 5.35 -11.97 13.43
C PRO A 41 6.34 -13.10 13.74
N GLU A 42 7.63 -12.86 13.55
CA GLU A 42 8.70 -13.81 13.89
C GLU A 42 8.80 -14.09 15.40
N GLN A 43 8.38 -13.16 16.26
CA GLN A 43 8.43 -13.32 17.71
C GLN A 43 7.34 -14.26 18.23
N LEU A 44 6.31 -14.53 17.42
CA LEU A 44 5.15 -15.35 17.80
C LEU A 44 5.50 -16.84 17.91
N ILE A 45 6.58 -17.30 17.26
CA ILE A 45 7.07 -18.70 17.35
C ILE A 45 8.10 -18.85 18.49
N SER A 46 8.56 -17.74 19.08
CA SER A 46 9.63 -17.76 20.07
C SER A 46 9.24 -18.51 21.34
N LYS A 47 10.23 -19.08 22.04
CA LYS A 47 10.02 -19.64 23.38
C LYS A 47 9.57 -18.57 24.36
N SER A 48 10.15 -17.37 24.28
CA SER A 48 9.83 -16.25 25.17
C SER A 48 8.35 -15.83 25.10
N PHE A 49 7.75 -15.84 23.90
CA PHE A 49 6.32 -15.57 23.76
C PHE A 49 5.46 -16.66 24.40
N ARG A 50 5.83 -17.94 24.24
CA ARG A 50 5.14 -19.06 24.92
C ARG A 50 5.26 -18.97 26.43
N ASP A 51 6.44 -18.63 26.95
CA ASP A 51 6.66 -18.44 28.38
C ASP A 51 5.87 -17.24 28.93
N LEU A 52 5.66 -16.19 28.12
CA LEU A 52 4.82 -15.05 28.47
C LEU A 52 3.33 -15.43 28.53
N LEU A 53 2.84 -16.21 27.56
CA LEU A 53 1.46 -16.71 27.57
C LEU A 53 1.20 -17.70 28.71
N ALA A 54 2.21 -18.47 29.12
CA ALA A 54 2.12 -19.37 30.28
C ALA A 54 2.11 -18.64 31.63
N HIS A 55 2.35 -17.33 31.65
CA HIS A 55 2.32 -16.53 32.87
C HIS A 55 0.89 -16.09 33.17
N GLU A 56 0.21 -16.75 34.12
CA GLU A 56 -1.21 -16.50 34.46
C GLU A 56 -1.55 -15.02 34.69
N PRO A 57 -0.80 -14.21 35.48
CA PRO A 57 -1.13 -12.80 35.69
C PRO A 57 -1.07 -11.94 34.43
N PHE A 58 -0.30 -12.36 33.42
CA PHE A 58 -0.31 -11.71 32.12
C PHE A 58 -1.50 -12.18 31.30
N TYR A 59 -1.69 -13.50 31.19
CA TYR A 59 -2.74 -14.12 30.38
C TYR A 59 -4.15 -13.65 30.80
N ASP A 60 -4.41 -13.55 32.11
CA ASP A 60 -5.68 -13.08 32.67
C ASP A 60 -6.04 -11.63 32.27
N ARG A 61 -5.03 -10.83 31.87
CA ARG A 61 -5.21 -9.44 31.41
C ARG A 61 -5.33 -9.33 29.90
N VAL A 62 -5.16 -10.42 29.15
CA VAL A 62 -5.30 -10.41 27.69
C VAL A 62 -6.77 -10.35 27.34
N CYS A 63 -7.23 -9.20 26.84
CA CYS A 63 -8.63 -8.97 26.50
C CYS A 63 -8.92 -9.02 24.99
N VAL A 64 -7.92 -8.70 24.14
CA VAL A 64 -8.07 -8.65 22.69
C VAL A 64 -6.77 -9.04 22.02
N LEU A 65 -6.84 -9.92 21.01
CA LEU A 65 -5.75 -10.15 20.06
C LEU A 65 -6.11 -9.55 18.71
N GLY A 66 -5.34 -8.55 18.28
CA GLY A 66 -5.48 -7.89 16.98
C GLY A 66 -4.38 -8.31 16.02
N VAL A 67 -4.74 -8.63 14.78
CA VAL A 67 -3.80 -8.91 13.69
C VAL A 67 -3.90 -7.81 12.65
N ASP A 68 -2.86 -7.00 12.52
CA ASP A 68 -2.76 -6.02 11.43
C ASP A 68 -2.14 -6.66 10.18
N GLY A 69 -2.51 -6.17 9.00
CA GLY A 69 -1.92 -6.64 7.74
C GLY A 69 -2.25 -8.08 7.37
N ILE A 70 -3.42 -8.62 7.80
CA ILE A 70 -3.77 -10.03 7.58
C ILE A 70 -3.74 -10.49 6.10
N HIS A 71 -3.83 -9.57 5.14
CA HIS A 71 -3.66 -9.86 3.70
C HIS A 71 -2.25 -10.34 3.36
N LEU A 72 -1.23 -9.95 4.15
CA LEU A 72 0.16 -10.39 3.99
C LEU A 72 0.33 -11.89 4.26
N LEU A 73 -0.61 -12.55 4.94
CA LEU A 73 -0.61 -14.03 5.08
C LEU A 73 -0.65 -14.74 3.74
N VAL A 74 -1.34 -14.15 2.75
CA VAL A 74 -1.47 -14.72 1.41
C VAL A 74 -0.28 -14.32 0.54
N GLU A 75 0.26 -13.11 0.73
CA GLU A 75 1.36 -12.57 -0.08
C GLU A 75 2.75 -13.09 0.34
N TRP A 76 3.00 -13.33 1.63
CA TRP A 76 4.34 -13.66 2.16
C TRP A 76 4.58 -15.17 2.38
N GLY A 77 3.59 -16.01 2.07
CA GLY A 77 3.76 -17.47 1.93
C GLY A 77 3.69 -18.31 3.22
N LEU A 78 3.98 -19.60 3.07
CA LEU A 78 3.72 -20.67 4.06
C LEU A 78 4.43 -20.49 5.40
N GLU A 79 5.62 -19.86 5.44
CA GLU A 79 6.36 -19.65 6.70
C GLU A 79 5.66 -18.65 7.61
N PHE A 80 5.07 -17.58 7.05
CA PHE A 80 4.22 -16.64 7.77
C PHE A 80 2.94 -17.33 8.25
N TRP A 81 2.41 -18.24 7.43
CA TRP A 81 1.24 -19.06 7.77
C TRP A 81 1.50 -19.99 8.97
N LYS A 82 2.70 -20.56 9.11
CA LYS A 82 3.06 -21.42 10.25
C LYS A 82 3.03 -20.67 11.58
N ALA A 83 3.57 -19.44 11.62
CA ALA A 83 3.54 -18.59 12.82
C ALA A 83 2.10 -18.31 13.29
N PHE A 84 1.22 -17.95 12.35
CA PHE A 84 -0.18 -17.61 12.65
C PHE A 84 -1.03 -18.84 12.97
N LYS A 85 -0.81 -19.97 12.29
CA LYS A 85 -1.53 -21.22 12.56
C LYS A 85 -1.26 -21.70 13.99
N GLN A 86 -0.02 -21.56 14.45
CA GLN A 86 0.37 -21.97 15.79
C GLN A 86 -0.35 -21.14 16.87
N ILE A 87 -0.59 -19.84 16.64
CA ILE A 87 -1.36 -19.00 17.58
C ILE A 87 -2.83 -19.44 17.67
N VAL A 88 -3.48 -19.67 16.54
CA VAL A 88 -4.91 -20.03 16.51
C VAL A 88 -5.15 -21.39 17.18
N LEU A 89 -4.22 -22.34 17.04
CA LEU A 89 -4.33 -23.67 17.67
C LEU A 89 -3.84 -23.73 19.12
N ASP A 90 -2.69 -23.13 19.46
CA ASP A 90 -2.08 -23.31 20.78
C ASP A 90 -2.66 -22.38 21.85
N CYS A 91 -3.20 -21.21 21.47
CA CYS A 91 -3.56 -20.19 22.46
C CYS A 91 -4.98 -20.31 23.04
N ALA A 92 -5.84 -21.21 22.55
CA ALA A 92 -7.26 -21.31 22.94
C ALA A 92 -8.01 -19.95 22.94
N LEU A 93 -7.51 -18.96 22.19
CA LEU A 93 -8.08 -17.61 22.07
C LEU A 93 -9.21 -17.56 21.04
N GLU A 94 -9.95 -18.65 20.88
CA GLU A 94 -11.06 -18.75 19.91
C GLU A 94 -12.14 -17.68 20.15
N SER A 95 -12.29 -17.23 21.40
CA SER A 95 -13.25 -16.19 21.80
C SER A 95 -12.67 -14.75 21.83
N LEU A 96 -11.36 -14.56 21.64
CA LEU A 96 -10.65 -13.28 21.81
C LEU A 96 -10.01 -12.71 20.54
N LEU A 97 -10.05 -13.47 19.45
CA LEU A 97 -9.46 -13.05 18.18
C LEU A 97 -10.33 -12.01 17.49
N LEU A 98 -10.06 -10.73 17.75
CA LEU A 98 -10.57 -9.65 16.93
C LEU A 98 -9.66 -9.54 15.70
N VAL A 99 -10.03 -10.24 14.63
CA VAL A 99 -9.43 -9.99 13.33
C VAL A 99 -9.80 -8.57 12.91
N LEU A 100 -8.90 -7.62 13.14
CA LEU A 100 -8.95 -6.32 12.48
C LEU A 100 -8.65 -6.57 11.01
N ARG A 101 -9.73 -6.90 10.30
CA ARG A 101 -9.73 -7.14 8.87
C ARG A 101 -9.49 -5.80 8.19
N GLN A 102 -8.23 -5.38 8.12
CA GLN A 102 -7.77 -4.38 7.17
C GLN A 102 -7.95 -4.99 5.78
N ARG A 103 -9.17 -4.89 5.26
CA ARG A 103 -9.43 -4.99 3.83
C ARG A 103 -8.87 -3.69 3.25
N SER A 104 -7.55 -3.68 3.07
CA SER A 104 -6.70 -2.62 2.51
C SER A 104 -7.28 -1.98 1.24
N SER A 105 -8.16 -2.71 0.53
CA SER A 105 -8.95 -2.22 -0.60
C SER A 105 -10.00 -1.13 -0.28
N ARG A 106 -10.41 -0.88 0.97
CA ARG A 106 -11.40 0.19 1.28
C ARG A 106 -10.84 1.30 2.18
N SER A 107 -9.90 1.02 3.07
CA SER A 107 -9.33 2.02 3.98
C SER A 107 -8.38 3.00 3.28
N ASN A 108 -7.65 2.55 2.25
CA ASN A 108 -6.80 3.41 1.40
C ASN A 108 -7.51 3.90 0.13
N ALA A 109 -8.70 3.39 -0.18
CA ALA A 109 -9.49 3.88 -1.30
C ALA A 109 -10.00 5.29 -0.97
N ARG A 110 -9.51 6.28 -1.72
CA ARG A 110 -9.98 7.66 -1.62
C ARG A 110 -10.67 8.03 -2.92
N HIS A 111 -11.92 8.43 -2.80
CA HIS A 111 -12.76 8.77 -3.94
C HIS A 111 -12.32 10.08 -4.60
N ASP A 112 -11.55 10.91 -3.89
CA ASP A 112 -11.06 12.22 -4.35
C ASP A 112 -9.72 12.15 -5.11
N ILE A 113 -9.14 10.95 -5.30
CA ILE A 113 -7.88 10.79 -6.01
C ILE A 113 -8.16 10.44 -7.47
N GLN A 114 -7.61 11.23 -8.39
CA GLN A 114 -7.72 10.93 -9.81
C GLN A 114 -6.81 9.73 -10.16
N ILE A 115 -7.41 8.60 -10.54
CA ILE A 115 -6.67 7.44 -11.02
C ILE A 115 -6.62 7.46 -12.55
N LEU A 116 -5.41 7.49 -13.11
CA LEU A 116 -5.15 7.55 -14.54
C LEU A 116 -4.34 6.34 -14.98
N PHE A 117 -4.79 5.68 -16.04
CA PHE A 117 -4.02 4.61 -16.70
C PHE A 117 -3.43 5.16 -18.00
N ARG A 118 -2.11 5.09 -18.12
CA ARG A 118 -1.37 5.55 -19.31
C ARG A 118 -0.57 4.41 -19.90
N GLN A 119 -0.41 4.42 -21.21
CA GLN A 119 0.45 3.44 -21.87
C GLN A 119 1.92 3.79 -21.65
N LEU A 120 2.69 2.81 -21.17
CA LEU A 120 4.15 2.84 -21.19
C LEU A 120 4.60 2.53 -22.63
N HIS A 121 5.16 3.54 -23.30
CA HIS A 121 5.66 3.40 -24.67
C HIS A 121 7.08 2.83 -24.70
N SER A 122 7.88 3.14 -23.68
CA SER A 122 9.17 2.53 -23.48
C SER A 122 9.03 1.06 -23.04
N GLY A 123 10.03 0.25 -23.38
CA GLY A 123 10.14 -1.09 -22.79
C GLY A 123 10.47 -0.98 -21.31
N ILE A 124 9.84 -1.82 -20.47
CA ILE A 124 10.09 -1.84 -19.02
C ILE A 124 11.56 -2.12 -18.68
N ASP A 125 12.29 -2.82 -19.57
CA ASP A 125 13.73 -3.12 -19.48
C ASP A 125 14.63 -2.11 -20.23
N GLY A 126 14.03 -1.06 -20.81
CA GLY A 126 14.72 0.00 -21.53
C GLY A 126 15.51 0.97 -20.63
N ARG A 127 16.29 1.85 -21.25
CA ARG A 127 17.08 2.87 -20.54
C ARG A 127 16.46 4.28 -20.56
N LYS A 128 15.38 4.46 -21.32
CA LYS A 128 14.74 5.77 -21.53
C LYS A 128 13.25 5.65 -21.27
N PHE A 129 12.68 6.63 -20.55
CA PHE A 129 11.27 6.67 -20.14
C PHE A 129 10.65 8.04 -20.46
N PRO A 130 10.58 8.45 -21.75
CA PRO A 130 10.15 9.80 -22.15
C PRO A 130 8.78 10.20 -21.62
N GLU A 131 7.89 9.23 -21.42
CA GLU A 131 6.59 9.45 -20.80
C GLU A 131 6.63 9.95 -19.35
N LEU A 132 7.79 9.94 -18.68
CA LEU A 132 7.99 10.47 -17.32
C LEU A 132 8.70 11.83 -17.30
N ALA A 133 9.17 12.35 -18.44
CA ALA A 133 9.92 13.61 -18.50
C ALA A 133 9.11 14.82 -18.00
N TRP A 134 7.77 14.74 -18.07
CA TRP A 134 6.89 15.81 -17.58
C TRP A 134 6.97 16.01 -16.06
N VAL A 135 7.36 14.99 -15.30
CA VAL A 135 7.47 15.06 -13.83
C VAL A 135 8.50 16.12 -13.42
N LEU A 136 9.53 16.34 -14.24
CA LEU A 136 10.54 17.38 -14.01
C LEU A 136 10.04 18.80 -14.31
N ARG A 137 8.94 18.95 -15.04
CA ARG A 137 8.35 20.26 -15.36
C ARG A 137 7.32 20.67 -14.33
N ASN A 138 6.55 19.70 -13.83
CA ASN A 138 5.68 19.94 -12.68
C ASN A 138 6.56 20.19 -11.45
N GLN A 139 6.07 21.03 -10.52
CA GLN A 139 6.74 21.29 -9.24
C GLN A 139 6.18 20.42 -8.11
N ASP A 140 5.17 19.61 -8.42
CA ASP A 140 4.46 18.76 -7.47
C ASP A 140 5.41 17.72 -6.86
N LYS A 141 5.24 17.46 -5.57
CA LYS A 141 5.93 16.37 -4.88
C LYS A 141 5.46 15.03 -5.45
N THR A 142 6.39 14.27 -6.04
CA THR A 142 6.05 13.08 -6.81
C THR A 142 6.71 11.82 -6.24
N LEU A 143 5.93 10.77 -6.08
CA LEU A 143 6.41 9.45 -5.69
C LEU A 143 6.29 8.47 -6.85
N ILE A 144 7.40 7.95 -7.34
CA ILE A 144 7.47 7.00 -8.46
C ILE A 144 7.84 5.61 -7.92
N PHE A 145 7.00 4.62 -8.16
CA PHE A 145 7.24 3.23 -7.81
C PHE A 145 7.77 2.44 -9.01
N GLY A 146 8.88 1.74 -8.79
CA GLY A 146 9.42 0.72 -9.68
C GLY A 146 9.42 -0.65 -9.01
N ARG A 147 9.12 -1.70 -9.76
CA ARG A 147 9.05 -3.08 -9.22
C ARG A 147 10.39 -3.56 -8.65
N THR A 148 11.48 -3.28 -9.34
CA THR A 148 12.82 -3.77 -8.98
C THR A 148 13.77 -2.61 -8.70
N ILE A 149 14.81 -2.87 -7.91
CA ILE A 149 15.87 -1.90 -7.64
C ILE A 149 16.57 -1.48 -8.94
N SER A 150 16.75 -2.41 -9.89
CA SER A 150 17.27 -2.12 -11.23
C SER A 150 16.39 -1.13 -12.00
N LEU A 151 15.06 -1.29 -11.96
CA LEU A 151 14.14 -0.35 -12.59
C LEU A 151 14.21 1.03 -11.91
N VAL A 152 14.21 1.09 -10.58
CA VAL A 152 14.37 2.34 -9.83
C VAL A 152 15.66 3.07 -10.22
N PHE A 153 16.76 2.35 -10.33
CA PHE A 153 18.04 2.92 -10.75
C PHE A 153 17.99 3.45 -12.18
N ARG A 154 17.43 2.69 -13.13
CA ARG A 154 17.27 3.13 -14.53
C ARG A 154 16.39 4.38 -14.64
N LEU A 155 15.31 4.45 -13.87
CA LEU A 155 14.45 5.63 -13.79
C LEU A 155 15.21 6.85 -13.25
N LYS A 156 15.96 6.68 -12.15
CA LYS A 156 16.80 7.74 -11.57
C LYS A 156 17.84 8.26 -12.55
N VAL A 157 18.59 7.37 -13.19
CA VAL A 157 19.62 7.73 -14.19
C VAL A 157 18.98 8.46 -15.37
N TYR A 158 17.86 7.97 -15.87
CA TYR A 158 17.15 8.61 -16.97
C TYR A 158 16.70 10.03 -16.61
N LEU A 159 16.00 10.21 -15.48
CA LEU A 159 15.52 11.54 -15.08
C LEU A 159 16.69 12.50 -14.78
N ASN A 160 17.75 12.04 -14.12
CA ASN A 160 18.96 12.83 -13.92
C ASN A 160 19.60 13.29 -15.24
N SER A 161 19.57 12.44 -16.28
CA SER A 161 20.14 12.78 -17.59
C SER A 161 19.39 13.91 -18.31
N LEU A 162 18.15 14.20 -17.89
CA LEU A 162 17.35 15.29 -18.44
C LEU A 162 17.56 16.63 -17.71
N CYS A 163 18.26 16.63 -16.58
CA CYS A 163 18.54 17.82 -15.77
C CYS A 163 20.03 17.93 -15.42
N LEU A 164 20.91 17.70 -16.40
CA LEU A 164 22.36 17.81 -16.21
C LEU A 164 22.81 19.22 -15.77
N ASP A 165 22.06 20.25 -16.22
CA ASP A 165 22.32 21.65 -15.88
C ASP A 165 21.88 22.01 -14.46
N ASP A 166 21.10 21.16 -13.78
CA ASP A 166 20.67 21.36 -12.40
C ASP A 166 21.75 20.83 -11.43
N PRO A 167 22.47 21.71 -10.70
CA PRO A 167 23.51 21.30 -9.75
C PRO A 167 22.92 20.55 -8.54
N HIS A 168 21.62 20.67 -8.30
CA HIS A 168 20.90 20.04 -7.19
C HIS A 168 20.05 18.84 -7.64
N ARG A 169 20.21 18.32 -8.87
CA ARG A 169 19.43 17.19 -9.39
C ARG A 169 19.40 15.96 -8.47
N ASP A 170 20.49 15.69 -7.76
CA ASP A 170 20.58 14.55 -6.85
C ASP A 170 19.90 14.80 -5.50
N PHE A 171 19.80 16.06 -5.09
CA PHE A 171 18.95 16.45 -3.97
C PHE A 171 17.47 16.42 -4.37
N ARG A 172 17.16 16.88 -5.58
CA ARG A 172 15.81 16.96 -6.15
C ARG A 172 15.17 15.61 -6.39
N ILE A 173 15.95 14.64 -6.86
CA ILE A 173 15.48 13.30 -7.22
C ILE A 173 16.17 12.30 -6.31
N ARG A 174 15.45 11.67 -5.38
CA ARG A 174 16.00 10.69 -4.44
C ARG A 174 15.52 9.29 -4.74
N THR A 175 16.26 8.32 -4.21
CA THR A 175 15.88 6.90 -4.28
C THR A 175 15.60 6.37 -2.89
N HIS A 176 14.58 5.50 -2.77
CA HIS A 176 14.26 4.83 -1.53
C HIS A 176 14.06 3.32 -1.78
N THR A 177 15.14 2.57 -1.62
CA THR A 177 15.23 1.14 -1.92
C THR A 177 15.94 0.39 -0.79
N GLY A 178 15.91 -0.95 -0.83
CA GLY A 178 16.66 -1.78 0.11
C GLY A 178 18.17 -1.50 0.16
N LEU A 179 18.75 -0.93 -0.90
CA LEU A 179 20.18 -0.60 -0.97
C LEU A 179 20.55 0.73 -0.30
N ASN A 180 19.58 1.59 0.04
CA ASN A 180 19.86 2.84 0.73
C ASN A 180 20.04 2.58 2.23
N TRP A 181 21.00 3.28 2.85
CA TRP A 181 21.23 3.21 4.30
C TRP A 181 19.96 3.65 5.07
N PRO A 182 19.71 3.10 6.27
CA PRO A 182 18.58 3.51 7.11
C PRO A 182 18.52 5.03 7.33
N ASP A 183 19.64 5.64 7.69
CA ASP A 183 19.73 7.09 7.95
C ASP A 183 19.41 7.92 6.69
N ASP A 184 19.85 7.46 5.52
CA ASP A 184 19.56 8.12 4.24
C ASP A 184 18.07 8.04 3.87
N LYS A 185 17.41 6.94 4.24
CA LYS A 185 15.96 6.77 4.03
C LYS A 185 15.18 7.74 4.90
N GLU A 186 15.50 7.81 6.19
CA GLU A 186 14.86 8.74 7.12
C GLU A 186 15.08 10.20 6.69
N LYS A 187 16.32 10.54 6.33
CA LYS A 187 16.65 11.86 5.78
C LYS A 187 15.88 12.17 4.49
N THR A 188 15.72 11.20 3.59
CA THR A 188 14.93 11.37 2.36
C THR A 188 13.46 11.67 2.65
N LEU A 189 12.89 11.03 3.67
CA LEU A 189 11.51 11.30 4.11
C LEU A 189 11.37 12.66 4.80
N ALA A 190 12.39 13.10 5.55
CA ALA A 190 12.42 14.44 6.11
C ALA A 190 12.56 15.51 5.02
N ASP A 191 13.46 15.30 4.05
CA ASP A 191 13.77 16.27 3.01
C ASP A 191 12.58 16.45 2.04
N ILE A 192 11.88 15.38 1.64
CA ILE A 192 10.69 15.52 0.78
C ILE A 192 9.58 16.33 1.46
N ALA A 193 9.45 16.21 2.79
CA ALA A 193 8.42 16.86 3.58
C ALA A 193 8.72 18.34 3.84
N ASN A 194 9.99 18.67 4.08
CA ASN A 194 10.36 19.99 4.59
C ASN A 194 11.09 20.87 3.55
N GLU A 195 11.77 20.26 2.57
CA GLU A 195 12.62 20.98 1.64
C GLU A 195 11.93 21.14 0.28
N PRO A 196 11.63 22.36 -0.19
CA PRO A 196 11.02 22.58 -1.50
C PRO A 196 11.82 21.95 -2.64
N GLY A 197 13.16 22.01 -2.54
CA GLY A 197 14.07 21.50 -3.55
C GLY A 197 14.09 19.97 -3.69
N CYS A 198 13.65 19.20 -2.69
CA CYS A 198 13.52 17.74 -2.81
C CYS A 198 12.15 17.41 -3.37
N GLN A 199 12.05 16.95 -4.61
CA GLN A 199 10.76 16.89 -5.31
C GLN A 199 10.29 15.46 -5.60
N ILE A 200 11.19 14.58 -6.02
CA ILE A 200 10.85 13.27 -6.58
C ILE A 200 11.50 12.18 -5.74
N ILE A 201 10.70 11.23 -5.26
CA ILE A 201 11.21 9.98 -4.69
C ILE A 201 10.93 8.86 -5.68
N ILE A 202 11.95 8.08 -6.02
CA ILE A 202 11.82 6.86 -6.82
C ILE A 202 12.08 5.66 -5.90
N ALA A 203 11.08 4.83 -5.69
CA ALA A 203 11.12 3.79 -4.66
C ALA A 203 10.72 2.41 -5.19
N THR A 204 11.14 1.37 -4.47
CA THR A 204 10.52 0.06 -4.60
C THR A 204 9.25 -0.02 -3.73
N ASN A 205 8.48 -1.10 -3.88
CA ASN A 205 7.29 -1.36 -3.07
C ASN A 205 7.54 -1.33 -1.54
N GLY A 206 8.79 -1.49 -1.10
CA GLY A 206 9.16 -1.42 0.32
C GLY A 206 8.85 -0.07 0.98
N LEU A 207 8.82 1.03 0.22
CA LEU A 207 8.41 2.33 0.78
C LEU A 207 6.90 2.40 1.07
N ALA A 208 6.09 1.55 0.43
CA ALA A 208 4.64 1.55 0.60
C ALA A 208 4.17 0.98 1.96
N GLN A 209 5.08 0.45 2.80
CA GLN A 209 4.76 -0.12 4.10
C GLN A 209 5.20 0.84 5.22
N GLY A 210 4.29 1.18 6.13
CA GLY A 210 4.59 1.92 7.36
C GLY A 210 4.82 3.44 7.25
N ASN A 211 5.17 3.98 6.07
CA ASN A 211 5.49 5.41 5.94
C ASN A 211 4.28 6.26 5.51
N ASP A 212 4.00 7.31 6.27
CA ASP A 212 2.94 8.28 5.99
C ASP A 212 3.53 9.61 5.47
N ILE A 213 3.70 9.72 4.14
CA ILE A 213 4.26 10.93 3.51
C ILE A 213 3.10 11.82 3.05
N ARG A 214 2.80 12.87 3.82
CA ARG A 214 1.56 13.67 3.62
C ARG A 214 1.61 14.69 2.50
N VAL A 215 2.81 15.01 2.03
CA VAL A 215 3.06 16.07 1.05
C VAL A 215 2.98 15.57 -0.40
N ILE A 216 2.82 14.27 -0.64
CA ILE A 216 2.83 13.70 -1.98
C ILE A 216 1.53 14.04 -2.72
N GLU A 217 1.69 14.63 -3.88
CA GLU A 217 0.61 15.08 -4.77
C GLU A 217 0.35 14.08 -5.89
N THR A 218 1.44 13.58 -6.50
CA THR A 218 1.39 12.65 -7.61
C THR A 218 2.05 11.33 -7.22
N VAL A 219 1.32 10.23 -7.32
CA VAL A 219 1.88 8.88 -7.24
C VAL A 219 1.94 8.29 -8.64
N ILE A 220 3.08 7.76 -9.03
CA ILE A 220 3.30 7.11 -10.33
C ILE A 220 3.73 5.67 -10.09
N GLN A 221 3.10 4.74 -10.80
CA GLN A 221 3.51 3.34 -10.85
C GLN A 221 4.04 3.03 -12.25
N VAL A 222 5.30 2.61 -12.34
CA VAL A 222 5.92 2.22 -13.61
C VAL A 222 5.90 0.71 -13.75
N GLY A 223 5.21 0.23 -14.78
CA GLY A 223 4.97 -1.19 -15.03
C GLY A 223 3.83 -1.75 -14.19
N GLU A 224 3.46 -2.99 -14.49
CA GLU A 224 2.32 -3.65 -13.87
C GLU A 224 2.59 -3.92 -12.38
N PRO A 225 1.66 -3.52 -11.49
CA PRO A 225 1.65 -3.98 -10.11
C PRO A 225 1.53 -5.51 -10.02
N GLU A 226 2.05 -6.06 -8.92
CA GLU A 226 2.06 -7.51 -8.68
C GLU A 226 0.69 -8.06 -8.26
N SER A 227 -0.14 -7.23 -7.63
CA SER A 227 -1.49 -7.58 -7.21
C SER A 227 -2.48 -6.46 -7.52
N SER A 228 -3.76 -6.82 -7.63
CA SER A 228 -4.84 -5.84 -7.83
C SER A 228 -4.97 -4.86 -6.66
N GLU A 229 -4.57 -5.27 -5.46
CA GLU A 229 -4.61 -4.43 -4.25
C GLU A 229 -3.66 -3.23 -4.33
N MET A 230 -2.54 -3.39 -5.02
CA MET A 230 -1.57 -2.30 -5.22
C MET A 230 -2.15 -1.11 -6.00
N TYR A 231 -3.20 -1.33 -6.81
CA TYR A 231 -3.93 -0.24 -7.47
C TYR A 231 -4.76 0.60 -6.50
N VAL A 232 -5.00 0.14 -5.27
CA VAL A 232 -5.68 0.91 -4.22
C VAL A 232 -4.70 1.41 -3.17
N GLN A 233 -3.74 0.56 -2.77
CA GLN A 233 -2.79 0.91 -1.72
C GLN A 233 -1.84 2.05 -2.13
N LYS A 234 -1.38 2.07 -3.39
CA LYS A 234 -0.43 3.08 -3.88
C LYS A 234 -1.08 4.46 -4.04
N PRO A 235 -2.27 4.58 -4.67
CA PRO A 235 -2.95 5.87 -4.76
C PRO A 235 -3.27 6.47 -3.40
N GLY A 236 -3.67 5.65 -2.41
CA GLY A 236 -3.98 6.12 -1.05
C GLY A 236 -2.84 6.84 -0.32
N ARG A 237 -1.63 6.85 -0.90
CA ARG A 237 -0.47 7.62 -0.42
C ARG A 237 -0.50 9.09 -0.85
N ALA A 238 -1.22 9.45 -1.91
CA ALA A 238 -1.52 10.85 -2.19
C ALA A 238 -2.59 11.34 -1.20
N ARG A 239 -2.39 12.48 -0.55
CA ARG A 239 -3.30 12.99 0.48
C ARG A 239 -4.08 14.22 0.02
N PRO A 240 -5.39 14.33 0.32
CA PRO A 240 -6.22 15.49 -0.05
C PRO A 240 -5.87 16.80 0.69
N THR A 241 -4.88 16.79 1.60
CA THR A 241 -4.26 18.04 2.07
C THR A 241 -3.57 18.80 0.94
N VAL A 242 -3.30 18.12 -0.17
CA VAL A 242 -2.80 18.72 -1.41
C VAL A 242 -3.94 18.98 -2.39
N GLN A 243 -3.76 19.98 -3.24
CA GLN A 243 -4.73 20.33 -4.27
C GLN A 243 -4.64 19.31 -5.41
N ASP A 244 -5.74 18.62 -5.71
CA ASP A 244 -5.88 17.66 -6.83
C ASP A 244 -4.90 16.45 -6.81
N PRO A 245 -4.99 15.56 -5.80
CA PRO A 245 -4.13 14.39 -5.73
C PRO A 245 -4.42 13.41 -6.86
N ARG A 246 -3.36 12.86 -7.48
CA ARG A 246 -3.49 11.92 -8.60
C ARG A 246 -2.57 10.72 -8.49
N ALA A 247 -3.03 9.60 -9.05
CA ALA A 247 -2.26 8.38 -9.21
C ALA A 247 -2.24 7.96 -10.68
N ILE A 248 -1.04 7.77 -11.23
CA ILE A 248 -0.84 7.43 -12.65
C ILE A 248 -0.16 6.06 -12.75
N PHE A 249 -0.82 5.14 -13.44
CA PHE A 249 -0.29 3.80 -13.72
C PHE A 249 0.19 3.73 -15.18
N TYR A 250 1.49 3.58 -15.37
CA TYR A 250 2.08 3.32 -16.68
C TYR A 250 2.12 1.82 -16.97
N ILE A 251 1.23 1.36 -17.84
CA ILE A 251 1.00 -0.04 -18.16
C ILE A 251 1.55 -0.36 -19.55
N SER A 252 2.15 -1.54 -19.74
CA SER A 252 2.68 -1.93 -21.05
C SER A 252 1.59 -1.97 -22.12
N ALA A 253 1.96 -1.64 -23.36
CA ALA A 253 1.04 -1.71 -24.51
C ALA A 253 0.37 -3.09 -24.67
N THR A 254 1.10 -4.17 -24.36
CA THR A 254 0.57 -5.54 -24.40
C THR A 254 -0.58 -5.73 -23.42
N ARG A 255 -0.43 -5.24 -22.18
CA ARG A 255 -1.46 -5.36 -21.15
C ARG A 255 -2.62 -4.41 -21.38
N MET A 256 -2.37 -3.20 -21.89
CA MET A 256 -3.43 -2.28 -22.33
C MET A 256 -4.31 -2.92 -23.43
N LYS A 257 -3.70 -3.57 -24.42
CA LYS A 257 -4.42 -4.30 -25.48
C LYS A 257 -5.22 -5.48 -24.92
N LEU A 258 -4.66 -6.22 -23.96
CA LEU A 258 -5.37 -7.32 -23.30
C LEU A 258 -6.57 -6.81 -22.51
N ALA A 259 -6.41 -5.75 -21.72
CA ALA A 259 -7.49 -5.14 -20.96
C ALA A 259 -8.61 -4.66 -21.88
N ALA A 260 -8.28 -3.98 -22.99
CA ALA A 260 -9.26 -3.54 -23.97
C ALA A 260 -10.07 -4.71 -24.57
N LYS A 261 -9.42 -5.84 -24.88
CA LYS A 261 -10.11 -7.05 -25.35
C LYS A 261 -11.06 -7.63 -24.30
N ILE A 262 -10.65 -7.70 -23.04
CA ILE A 262 -11.48 -8.24 -21.96
C ILE A 262 -12.71 -7.36 -21.74
N VAL A 263 -12.55 -6.03 -21.74
CA VAL A 263 -13.67 -5.09 -21.62
C VAL A 263 -14.66 -5.26 -22.76
N GLN A 264 -14.19 -5.31 -24.01
CA GLN A 264 -15.04 -5.52 -25.19
C GLN A 264 -15.79 -6.87 -25.15
N GLN A 265 -15.15 -7.93 -24.65
CA GLN A 265 -15.79 -9.24 -24.48
C GLN A 265 -16.86 -9.22 -23.37
N THR A 266 -16.59 -8.48 -22.29
CA THR A 266 -17.52 -8.34 -21.16
C THR A 266 -18.73 -7.51 -21.57
N ASP A 267 -18.55 -6.43 -22.33
CA ASP A 267 -19.63 -5.62 -22.90
C ASP A 267 -20.47 -6.42 -23.92
N GLY A 268 -19.83 -7.31 -24.69
CA GLY A 268 -20.52 -8.26 -25.56
C GLY A 268 -21.38 -9.26 -24.77
N CYS A 269 -20.87 -9.76 -23.63
CA CYS A 269 -21.59 -10.67 -22.76
C CYS A 269 -22.78 -10.00 -22.04
N LEU A 270 -22.61 -8.75 -21.58
CA LEU A 270 -23.67 -7.94 -20.98
C LEU A 270 -24.81 -7.66 -21.97
N LYS A 271 -24.49 -7.46 -23.27
CA LYS A 271 -25.49 -7.30 -24.33
C LYS A 271 -26.26 -8.60 -24.64
N CYS A 272 -25.64 -9.77 -24.52
CA CYS A 272 -26.31 -11.07 -24.70
C CYS A 272 -27.26 -11.44 -23.54
N CYS A 273 -27.04 -10.90 -22.34
CA CYS A 273 -27.85 -11.19 -21.15
C CYS A 273 -29.10 -10.30 -20.99
N GLY A 274 -29.45 -9.46 -21.98
CA GLY A 274 -30.74 -8.75 -22.02
C GLY A 274 -30.94 -7.64 -20.99
N CYS A 275 -29.91 -7.21 -20.25
CA CYS A 275 -30.00 -6.01 -19.40
C CYS A 275 -29.74 -4.75 -20.24
N SER A 276 -30.71 -4.37 -21.08
CA SER A 276 -30.73 -3.07 -21.74
C SER A 276 -31.31 -2.02 -20.79
N GLU A 277 -30.46 -1.20 -20.18
CA GLU A 277 -30.86 0.15 -19.76
C GLU A 277 -30.61 1.12 -20.92
N SER A 278 -31.67 1.86 -21.24
CA SER A 278 -31.80 2.76 -22.38
C SER A 278 -30.81 3.93 -22.35
N SER A 279 -29.99 3.99 -23.39
CA SER A 279 -29.54 5.19 -24.14
C SER A 279 -29.32 6.51 -23.39
N ASN A 280 -28.06 6.97 -23.37
CA ASN A 280 -27.70 8.21 -24.07
C ASN A 280 -26.21 8.20 -24.48
N GLN A 281 -25.96 8.16 -25.79
CA GLN A 281 -24.62 8.22 -26.38
C GLN A 281 -24.13 9.68 -26.39
N GLN A 282 -22.99 9.94 -25.75
CA GLN A 282 -22.09 11.03 -26.13
C GLN A 282 -20.76 10.40 -26.54
N GLU A 283 -20.37 10.61 -27.79
CA GLU A 283 -19.11 10.16 -28.35
C GLU A 283 -17.93 10.71 -27.55
N ILE A 284 -17.08 9.83 -27.01
CA ILE A 284 -15.83 10.18 -26.35
C ILE A 284 -14.68 9.91 -27.33
N CYS A 285 -13.99 10.96 -27.76
CA CYS A 285 -12.77 10.87 -28.56
C CYS A 285 -11.65 10.11 -27.80
N PRO A 286 -10.81 9.33 -28.49
CA PRO A 286 -9.82 8.48 -27.83
C PRO A 286 -8.62 9.32 -27.37
N GLY A 287 -8.51 9.56 -26.06
CA GLY A 287 -7.38 10.33 -25.50
C GLY A 287 -7.11 10.12 -24.02
N ASP A 288 -8.14 10.13 -23.17
CA ASP A 288 -7.99 9.98 -21.72
C ASP A 288 -9.23 9.28 -21.15
N VAL A 289 -9.03 8.17 -20.44
CA VAL A 289 -10.12 7.52 -19.69
C VAL A 289 -10.02 8.02 -18.25
N SER A 290 -10.80 9.04 -17.92
CA SER A 290 -11.06 9.47 -16.54
C SER A 290 -12.40 8.90 -16.08
N PHE A 291 -12.41 8.17 -14.98
CA PHE A 291 -13.66 7.72 -14.35
C PHE A 291 -14.11 8.78 -13.34
N GLY A 292 -15.06 9.62 -13.73
CA GLY A 292 -15.88 10.42 -12.81
C GLY A 292 -17.22 9.73 -12.62
N HIS A 293 -17.57 9.34 -11.39
CA HIS A 293 -18.86 8.71 -11.12
C HIS A 293 -19.95 9.79 -10.96
N ARG A 294 -21.00 9.70 -11.80
CA ARG A 294 -22.31 10.31 -11.53
C ARG A 294 -23.06 9.41 -10.55
N ASP A 295 -23.62 10.02 -9.51
CA ASP A 295 -24.54 9.39 -8.57
C ASP A 295 -25.85 9.00 -9.25
N THR A 296 -26.21 7.72 -9.20
CA THR A 296 -27.60 7.27 -9.29
C THR A 296 -27.87 6.22 -8.23
N TYR A 297 -28.45 6.65 -7.11
CA TYR A 297 -29.02 5.78 -6.08
C TYR A 297 -30.33 5.17 -6.62
N GLY A 298 -30.28 3.91 -7.04
CA GLY A 298 -31.46 3.07 -7.25
C GLY A 298 -31.60 2.09 -6.09
N SER A 299 -32.56 2.33 -5.20
CA SER A 299 -32.91 1.43 -4.10
C SER A 299 -33.45 0.10 -4.65
N VAL A 300 -32.72 -1.00 -4.46
CA VAL A 300 -33.22 -2.35 -4.76
C VAL A 300 -34.06 -2.81 -3.56
N GLN A 301 -35.40 -2.67 -3.68
CA GLN A 301 -36.34 -3.37 -2.81
C GLN A 301 -36.32 -4.87 -3.15
N ALA A 302 -36.04 -5.70 -2.14
CA ALA A 302 -36.10 -7.16 -2.27
C ALA A 302 -37.56 -7.63 -2.40
N CYS A 303 -37.96 -8.08 -3.58
CA CYS A 303 -39.23 -8.77 -3.80
C CYS A 303 -39.22 -10.15 -3.13
N ARG A 304 -40.07 -10.36 -2.12
CA ARG A 304 -40.37 -11.68 -1.56
C ARG A 304 -41.24 -12.46 -2.55
N ALA A 305 -40.73 -13.58 -3.06
CA ALA A 305 -41.50 -14.55 -3.82
C ALA A 305 -42.38 -15.39 -2.88
N GLY A 306 -43.70 -15.23 -2.98
CA GLY A 306 -44.66 -16.21 -2.47
C GLY A 306 -44.94 -17.28 -3.53
N PRO A 307 -45.14 -18.55 -3.17
CA PRO A 307 -45.49 -19.58 -4.14
C PRO A 307 -47.01 -19.62 -4.39
N SER A 308 -47.37 -19.46 -5.65
CA SER A 308 -48.68 -19.77 -6.27
C SER A 308 -48.32 -20.66 -7.47
N ILE A 309 -48.97 -21.76 -7.85
CA ILE A 309 -50.25 -22.44 -7.58
C ILE A 309 -50.08 -23.81 -8.26
N ARG A 310 -50.71 -24.88 -7.74
CA ARG A 310 -51.66 -25.74 -8.46
C ARG A 310 -52.42 -26.61 -7.47
#